data_AF-A0A381SMA9-F1
#
_entry.id   AF-A0A381SMA9-F1
#
_cell.length_a   1.000
_cell.length_b   1.000
_cell.length_c   1.000
_cell.angle_alpha   90.00
_cell.angle_beta   90.00
_cell.angle_gamma   90.00
#
_symmetry.space_group_name_H-M   'P 1'
#
loop_
_entity.id
_entity.type
_entity.pdbx_description
1 polymer ?
#
loop_
_entity_poly.entity_id
_entity_poly.type
_entity_poly.pdbx_seq_one_letter_code
_entity_poly.pdbx_strand_id
1 'polypeptide(L)'
;MAMMGEQSASAQSSARQQPDAEVSFYAPAQHDLYDGRWVVSASRIYQVGRLDDSPGWDHIDNAASDVHAVNGNVEIDVDEIENTGTFIARLQLTTGEYVLEIDRFNEFSPCQDGGIAASLFEHGDSGCGDTLWPKTFIFLAGWGFGRATLNGETLYEDYQVHFMVTQGMRDRETLAVNYPLVGKRSPAGAVNPATQQIDFFIRSPENDANNNPTRKVFDHFFGMEVTWK
;
A
#
# COMPACT_ATOMS: atom_id res chain seq x y z
N MET A 1 17.62 46.28 -24.27
CA MET A 1 16.88 46.03 -23.02
C MET A 1 16.68 44.54 -22.92
N ALA A 2 17.32 43.90 -21.94
CA ALA A 2 17.19 42.48 -21.64
C ALA A 2 16.42 42.33 -20.32
N MET A 3 15.44 41.43 -20.31
CA MET A 3 14.81 40.75 -19.16
C MET A 3 14.26 39.46 -19.81
N MET A 4 14.82 38.24 -19.70
CA MET A 4 15.03 37.40 -18.49
C MET A 4 13.87 37.62 -17.52
N GLY A 5 12.87 36.76 -17.36
CA GLY A 5 12.81 35.31 -17.45
C GLY A 5 12.27 34.83 -16.10
N GLU A 6 10.98 34.56 -15.99
CA GLU A 6 10.42 33.84 -14.84
C GLU A 6 10.22 32.39 -15.26
N GLN A 7 11.25 31.59 -15.02
CA GLN A 7 11.05 30.17 -14.73
C GLN A 7 10.23 30.12 -13.45
N SER A 8 8.97 29.72 -13.56
CA SER A 8 8.24 29.17 -12.44
C SER A 8 9.11 28.05 -11.87
N ALA A 9 9.68 28.25 -10.68
CA ALA A 9 10.30 27.17 -9.95
C ALA A 9 9.25 26.06 -9.82
N SER A 10 9.48 24.91 -10.44
CA SER A 10 8.70 23.72 -10.13
C SER A 10 8.94 23.46 -8.64
N ALA A 11 7.94 23.75 -7.80
CA ALA A 11 7.99 23.30 -6.42
C ALA A 11 8.24 21.80 -6.46
N GLN A 12 9.36 21.35 -5.92
CA GLN A 12 9.68 19.93 -5.85
C GLN A 12 8.54 19.26 -5.07
N SER A 13 7.78 18.41 -5.75
CA SER A 13 6.82 17.52 -5.12
C SER A 13 7.55 16.72 -4.05
N SER A 14 7.14 16.89 -2.79
CA SER A 14 7.63 16.10 -1.66
C SER A 14 6.44 15.39 -1.02
N ALA A 15 6.68 14.41 -0.16
CA ALA A 15 5.62 13.73 0.59
C ALA A 15 4.68 14.71 1.32
N ARG A 16 5.18 15.89 1.72
CA ARG A 16 4.45 16.89 2.53
C ARG A 16 3.85 18.06 1.75
N GLN A 17 4.10 18.17 0.44
CA GLN A 17 3.51 19.21 -0.43
C GLN A 17 3.11 18.58 -1.76
N GLN A 18 1.81 18.38 -1.94
CA GLN A 18 1.25 17.73 -3.11
C GLN A 18 0.02 18.47 -3.68
N PRO A 19 -0.20 18.45 -5.00
CA PRO A 19 -1.36 19.08 -5.63
C PRO A 19 -2.70 18.49 -5.16
N ASP A 20 -3.73 19.34 -5.09
CA ASP A 20 -5.16 19.00 -4.95
C ASP A 20 -5.60 18.31 -3.64
N ALA A 21 -4.90 18.52 -2.52
CA ALA A 21 -5.32 18.10 -1.18
C ALA A 21 -5.79 19.30 -0.33
N GLU A 22 -7.10 19.60 -0.35
CA GLU A 22 -7.70 20.78 0.32
C GLU A 22 -7.86 20.64 1.87
N VAL A 23 -7.43 19.52 2.46
CA VAL A 23 -7.35 19.32 3.92
C VAL A 23 -5.90 19.04 4.29
N SER A 24 -5.35 19.81 5.24
CA SER A 24 -3.99 19.65 5.74
C SER A 24 -4.01 19.11 7.17
N PHE A 25 -3.26 18.02 7.40
CA PHE A 25 -2.90 17.57 8.74
C PHE A 25 -1.56 18.21 9.13
N TYR A 26 -1.35 18.46 10.43
CA TYR A 26 -0.02 18.81 10.92
C TYR A 26 0.94 17.66 10.61
N ALA A 27 2.04 17.97 9.93
CA ALA A 27 3.07 16.99 9.64
C ALA A 27 3.68 16.46 10.95
N PRO A 28 4.21 15.22 10.97
CA PRO A 28 4.87 14.63 12.14
C PRO A 28 5.81 15.58 12.88
N ALA A 29 6.70 16.26 12.15
CA ALA A 29 7.68 17.21 12.70
C ALA A 29 7.08 18.49 13.32
N GLN A 30 5.78 18.71 13.18
CA GLN A 30 5.07 19.85 13.78
C GLN A 30 4.41 19.50 15.12
N HIS A 31 4.45 18.23 15.53
CA HIS A 31 3.84 17.75 16.77
C HIS A 31 4.92 17.44 17.81
N ASP A 32 4.92 18.18 18.92
CA ASP A 32 5.84 17.92 20.04
C ASP A 32 5.63 16.55 20.71
N LEU A 33 4.46 15.95 20.52
CA LEU A 33 4.04 14.69 21.15
C LEU A 33 4.07 13.49 20.18
N TYR A 34 4.48 13.69 18.93
CA TYR A 34 4.52 12.60 17.98
C TYR A 34 5.72 11.69 18.29
N ASP A 35 5.45 10.41 18.54
CA ASP A 35 6.41 9.42 19.01
C ASP A 35 6.82 8.39 17.94
N GLY A 36 6.25 8.49 16.73
CA GLY A 36 6.58 7.60 15.62
C GLY A 36 6.07 6.16 15.77
N ARG A 37 5.34 5.83 16.85
CA ARG A 37 4.93 4.46 17.15
C ARG A 37 3.57 4.13 16.53
N TRP A 38 3.53 3.04 15.77
CA TRP A 38 2.33 2.54 15.13
C TRP A 38 2.09 1.10 15.52
N VAL A 39 1.10 0.89 16.40
CA VAL A 39 0.62 -0.43 16.79
C VAL A 39 -0.77 -0.62 16.21
N VAL A 40 -0.85 -1.37 15.11
CA VAL A 40 -2.04 -1.49 14.28
C VAL A 40 -2.32 -2.95 14.00
N SER A 41 -3.58 -3.35 14.04
CA SER A 41 -4.03 -4.64 13.54
C SER A 41 -5.11 -4.49 12.49
N ALA A 42 -5.21 -5.45 11.58
CA ALA A 42 -6.27 -5.49 10.59
C ALA A 42 -7.00 -6.84 10.53
N SER A 43 -8.29 -6.78 10.22
CA SER A 43 -9.20 -7.92 10.09
C SER A 43 -10.08 -7.78 8.84
N ARG A 44 -10.98 -8.76 8.63
CA ARG A 44 -11.78 -8.90 7.39
C ARG A 44 -10.90 -8.84 6.16
N ILE A 45 -9.98 -9.81 6.11
CA ILE A 45 -8.98 -9.91 5.07
C ILE A 45 -9.59 -10.57 3.83
N TYR A 46 -9.18 -10.09 2.68
CA TYR A 46 -9.51 -10.63 1.38
C TYR A 46 -8.22 -10.86 0.59
N GLN A 47 -8.18 -11.94 -0.18
CA GLN A 47 -7.17 -12.24 -1.17
C GLN A 47 -7.69 -11.83 -2.54
N VAL A 48 -6.85 -11.19 -3.35
CA VAL A 48 -7.09 -10.96 -4.77
C VAL A 48 -6.51 -12.16 -5.53
N GLY A 49 -7.33 -12.81 -6.35
CA GLY A 49 -7.04 -14.10 -6.98
C GLY A 49 -6.65 -15.18 -5.98
N ARG A 50 -5.81 -16.13 -6.42
CA ARG A 50 -5.31 -17.26 -5.66
C ARG A 50 -3.85 -17.57 -6.01
N LEU A 51 -3.20 -18.36 -5.14
CA LEU A 51 -1.81 -18.78 -5.35
C LEU A 51 -1.63 -19.73 -6.54
N ASP A 52 -2.70 -20.44 -6.92
CA ASP A 52 -2.71 -21.43 -7.99
C ASP A 52 -3.33 -20.91 -9.31
N ASP A 53 -3.61 -19.61 -9.38
CA ASP A 53 -4.13 -19.01 -10.61
C ASP A 53 -3.11 -19.12 -11.75
N SER A 54 -3.64 -19.27 -12.97
CA SER A 54 -2.82 -19.32 -14.16
C SER A 54 -2.11 -17.97 -14.39
N PRO A 55 -0.86 -17.96 -14.86
CA PRO A 55 -0.19 -16.72 -15.24
C PRO A 55 -0.98 -15.93 -16.28
N GLY A 56 -0.85 -14.61 -16.24
CA GLY A 56 -1.46 -13.69 -17.18
C GLY A 56 -2.74 -13.02 -16.66
N TRP A 57 -2.78 -12.62 -15.39
CA TRP A 57 -3.99 -12.08 -14.77
C TRP A 57 -3.78 -10.74 -14.05
N ASP A 58 -4.89 -10.10 -13.67
CA ASP A 58 -4.91 -8.79 -13.00
C ASP A 58 -4.93 -8.94 -11.47
N HIS A 59 -3.74 -8.95 -10.88
CA HIS A 59 -3.51 -9.05 -9.44
C HIS A 59 -3.96 -7.81 -8.64
N ILE A 60 -4.37 -6.74 -9.30
CA ILE A 60 -4.96 -5.57 -8.64
C ILE A 60 -6.47 -5.76 -8.45
N ASP A 61 -7.13 -6.28 -9.50
CA ASP A 61 -8.56 -6.53 -9.61
C ASP A 61 -9.41 -5.38 -9.06
N ASN A 62 -9.30 -4.21 -9.70
CA ASN A 62 -10.08 -3.03 -9.33
C ASN A 62 -11.60 -3.30 -9.45
N ALA A 63 -12.02 -4.23 -10.32
CA ALA A 63 -13.42 -4.61 -10.46
C ALA A 63 -13.93 -5.51 -9.33
N ALA A 64 -13.05 -6.02 -8.46
CA ALA A 64 -13.35 -7.04 -7.45
C ALA A 64 -14.05 -8.27 -8.03
N SER A 65 -13.61 -8.70 -9.21
CA SER A 65 -14.16 -9.82 -9.95
C SER A 65 -13.68 -11.19 -9.45
N ASP A 66 -12.51 -11.25 -8.82
CA ASP A 66 -11.90 -12.44 -8.26
C ASP A 66 -11.25 -12.12 -6.89
N VAL A 67 -12.12 -11.81 -5.94
CA VAL A 67 -11.75 -11.49 -4.55
C VAL A 67 -12.34 -12.53 -3.61
N HIS A 68 -11.54 -13.01 -2.66
CA HIS A 68 -11.93 -14.07 -1.74
C HIS A 68 -11.70 -13.67 -0.30
N ALA A 69 -12.73 -13.77 0.52
CA ALA A 69 -12.57 -13.60 1.96
C ALA A 69 -11.65 -14.70 2.52
N VAL A 70 -10.69 -14.32 3.34
CA VAL A 70 -9.75 -15.22 4.00
C VAL A 70 -9.77 -14.95 5.49
N ASN A 71 -9.73 -16.03 6.28
CA ASN A 71 -9.64 -15.89 7.73
C ASN A 71 -8.21 -15.52 8.10
N GLY A 72 -8.04 -14.64 9.08
CA GLY A 72 -6.70 -14.22 9.51
C GLY A 72 -6.68 -12.81 10.02
N ASN A 73 -5.48 -12.36 10.37
CA ASN A 73 -5.21 -10.99 10.79
C ASN A 73 -3.86 -10.51 10.25
N VAL A 74 -3.71 -9.19 10.29
CA VAL A 74 -2.43 -8.51 10.12
C VAL A 74 -2.09 -7.81 11.42
N GLU A 75 -0.82 -7.87 11.81
CA GLU A 75 -0.27 -7.18 12.97
C GLU A 75 0.93 -6.34 12.53
N ILE A 76 0.93 -5.08 12.94
CA ILE A 76 1.95 -4.08 12.67
C ILE A 76 2.35 -3.47 14.02
N ASP A 77 3.65 -3.51 14.31
CA ASP A 77 4.25 -2.79 15.43
C ASP A 77 5.56 -2.19 14.93
N VAL A 78 5.51 -0.92 14.56
CA VAL A 78 6.63 -0.22 13.94
C VAL A 78 6.90 1.13 14.59
N ASP A 79 8.15 1.56 14.43
CA ASP A 79 8.64 2.89 14.69
C ASP A 79 9.13 3.48 13.37
N GLU A 80 8.38 4.44 12.83
CA GLU A 80 8.71 5.02 11.53
C GLU A 80 9.90 5.99 11.61
N ILE A 81 10.11 6.64 12.77
CA ILE A 81 11.25 7.53 13.00
C ILE A 81 12.56 6.74 13.03
N GLU A 82 12.57 5.62 13.75
CA GLU A 82 13.75 4.75 13.84
C GLU A 82 13.84 3.76 12.68
N ASN A 83 12.80 3.67 11.85
CA ASN A 83 12.68 2.74 10.73
C ASN A 83 12.84 1.26 11.12
N THR A 84 12.19 0.89 12.23
CA THR A 84 12.26 -0.47 12.78
C THR A 84 10.88 -1.03 13.14
N GLY A 85 10.81 -2.34 13.35
CA GLY A 85 9.60 -2.98 13.86
C GLY A 85 9.26 -4.26 13.13
N THR A 86 7.97 -4.59 13.09
CA THR A 86 7.45 -5.83 12.52
C THR A 86 6.17 -5.62 11.74
N PHE A 87 6.04 -6.38 10.66
CA PHE A 87 4.80 -6.59 9.91
C PHE A 87 4.62 -8.10 9.74
N ILE A 88 3.47 -8.62 10.17
CA ILE A 88 3.12 -10.04 10.04
C ILE A 88 1.66 -10.18 9.64
N ALA A 89 1.40 -10.84 8.53
CA ALA A 89 0.07 -11.30 8.14
C ALA A 89 -0.02 -12.82 8.31
N ARG A 90 -1.01 -13.30 9.07
CA ARG A 90 -1.28 -14.75 9.27
C ARG A 90 -2.67 -15.07 8.74
N LEU A 91 -2.71 -15.83 7.65
CA LEU A 91 -3.90 -16.04 6.84
C LEU A 91 -4.17 -17.53 6.64
N GLN A 92 -5.43 -17.91 6.62
CA GLN A 92 -5.89 -19.23 6.23
C GLN A 92 -6.43 -19.17 4.80
N LEU A 93 -5.60 -19.58 3.85
CA LEU A 93 -5.99 -19.70 2.45
C LEU A 93 -6.62 -21.08 2.21
N THR A 94 -7.20 -21.27 1.02
CA THR A 94 -7.72 -22.57 0.57
C THR A 94 -6.62 -23.63 0.45
N THR A 95 -5.38 -23.21 0.19
CA THR A 95 -4.20 -24.07 0.01
C THR A 95 -3.45 -24.36 1.31
N GLY A 96 -3.70 -23.62 2.39
CA GLY A 96 -3.02 -23.82 3.66
C GLY A 96 -2.89 -22.58 4.53
N GLU A 97 -2.14 -22.73 5.62
CA GLU A 97 -1.72 -21.60 6.48
C GLU A 97 -0.65 -20.80 5.75
N TYR A 98 -0.96 -19.54 5.43
CA TYR A 98 -0.06 -18.61 4.78
C TYR A 98 0.41 -17.55 5.78
N VAL A 99 1.71 -17.35 5.85
CA VAL A 99 2.31 -16.30 6.69
C VAL A 99 3.20 -15.44 5.82
N LEU A 100 2.98 -14.13 5.85
CA LEU A 100 3.80 -13.13 5.15
C LEU A 100 4.43 -12.18 6.16
N GLU A 101 5.72 -11.96 6.03
CA GLU A 101 6.52 -11.15 6.95
C GLU A 101 7.47 -10.23 6.16
N ILE A 102 7.74 -9.05 6.72
CA ILE A 102 8.90 -8.23 6.31
C ILE A 102 10.07 -8.62 7.20
N ASP A 103 11.14 -9.14 6.59
CA ASP A 103 12.37 -9.48 7.31
C ASP A 103 13.26 -8.25 7.51
N ARG A 104 13.25 -7.35 6.53
CA ARG A 104 14.07 -6.13 6.56
C ARG A 104 13.39 -4.99 5.80
N PHE A 105 13.09 -3.90 6.52
CA PHE A 105 12.67 -2.65 5.90
C PHE A 105 13.75 -2.10 4.97
N ASN A 106 13.33 -1.57 3.83
CA ASN A 106 14.23 -1.12 2.78
C ASN A 106 13.62 -0.02 1.92
N GLU A 107 14.34 1.07 1.79
CA GLU A 107 14.08 2.11 0.80
C GLU A 107 14.48 1.64 -0.62
N PHE A 108 13.49 1.54 -1.50
CA PHE A 108 13.65 1.33 -2.94
C PHE A 108 13.49 2.63 -3.74
N SER A 109 12.90 3.67 -3.14
CA SER A 109 12.78 4.99 -3.72
C SER A 109 12.77 6.08 -2.63
N PRO A 110 13.18 7.33 -2.96
CA PRO A 110 13.34 8.38 -1.95
C PRO A 110 12.09 8.75 -1.14
N CYS A 111 10.89 8.40 -1.60
CA CYS A 111 9.66 8.68 -0.84
C CYS A 111 9.39 7.70 0.30
N GLN A 112 10.15 6.60 0.40
CA GLN A 112 9.91 5.51 1.34
C GLN A 112 10.66 5.67 2.67
N ASP A 113 11.50 6.70 2.79
CA ASP A 113 12.18 7.13 4.03
C ASP A 113 12.79 5.97 4.82
N GLY A 114 13.82 5.31 4.28
CA GLY A 114 14.43 4.13 4.90
C GLY A 114 13.67 2.81 4.72
N GLY A 115 12.36 2.85 4.48
CA GLY A 115 11.50 1.67 4.32
C GLY A 115 10.21 1.70 5.14
N ILE A 116 9.99 2.70 5.98
CA ILE A 116 8.73 2.96 6.69
C ILE A 116 8.47 4.46 6.62
N ALA A 117 7.27 4.85 6.23
CA ALA A 117 6.89 6.26 6.19
C ALA A 117 5.45 6.44 6.67
N ALA A 118 5.20 7.52 7.40
CA ALA A 118 3.88 7.92 7.83
C ALA A 118 3.41 9.22 7.17
N SER A 119 2.08 9.37 7.03
CA SER A 119 1.42 10.60 6.57
C SER A 119 1.91 11.11 5.20
N LEU A 120 1.88 10.24 4.20
CA LEU A 120 2.24 10.53 2.82
C LEU A 120 1.07 10.24 1.87
N PHE A 121 1.24 10.59 0.61
CA PHE A 121 0.33 10.13 -0.45
C PHE A 121 1.12 9.26 -1.41
N GLU A 122 0.44 8.21 -1.86
CA GLU A 122 0.91 7.31 -2.91
C GLU A 122 -0.08 7.25 -4.06
N HIS A 123 0.40 6.69 -5.16
CA HIS A 123 -0.32 6.44 -6.40
C HIS A 123 -0.75 7.70 -7.16
N GLY A 124 -1.44 7.49 -8.28
CA GLY A 124 -1.86 8.55 -9.19
C GLY A 124 -0.69 9.47 -9.59
N ASP A 125 -0.82 10.76 -9.29
CA ASP A 125 0.18 11.78 -9.59
C ASP A 125 1.05 12.21 -8.39
N SER A 126 1.04 11.45 -7.30
CA SER A 126 1.77 11.78 -6.07
C SER A 126 3.31 11.79 -6.22
N GLY A 127 3.83 11.11 -7.24
CA GLY A 127 5.27 10.88 -7.42
C GLY A 127 5.83 9.75 -6.53
N CYS A 128 4.98 9.00 -5.83
CA CYS A 128 5.34 7.83 -5.04
C CYS A 128 4.40 6.65 -5.37
N GLY A 129 4.95 5.45 -5.53
CA GLY A 129 4.18 4.26 -5.94
C GLY A 129 3.84 4.22 -7.44
N ASP A 130 3.05 3.22 -7.83
CA ASP A 130 2.56 3.05 -9.21
C ASP A 130 1.27 3.83 -9.48
N THR A 131 0.80 3.85 -10.73
CA THR A 131 -0.42 4.56 -11.13
C THR A 131 -1.64 3.65 -11.28
N LEU A 132 -1.61 2.42 -10.74
CA LEU A 132 -2.68 1.42 -10.88
C LEU A 132 -3.85 1.65 -9.91
N TRP A 133 -3.62 2.46 -8.88
CA TRP A 133 -4.60 2.91 -7.90
C TRP A 133 -4.83 4.41 -7.91
N PRO A 134 -5.95 4.89 -7.34
CA PRO A 134 -6.14 6.30 -7.14
C PRO A 134 -5.13 6.86 -6.15
N LYS A 135 -4.75 8.13 -6.35
CA LYS A 135 -4.00 8.87 -5.34
C LYS A 135 -4.75 8.84 -4.02
N THR A 136 -4.09 8.36 -2.98
CA THR A 136 -4.70 8.15 -1.66
C THR A 136 -3.78 8.65 -0.57
N PHE A 137 -4.35 9.14 0.53
CA PHE A 137 -3.57 9.42 1.73
C PHE A 137 -3.27 8.11 2.45
N ILE A 138 -1.99 7.90 2.71
CA ILE A 138 -1.41 6.76 3.41
C ILE A 138 -1.09 7.22 4.83
N PHE A 139 -1.73 6.61 5.81
CA PHE A 139 -1.44 6.86 7.22
C PHE A 139 -0.07 6.31 7.58
N LEU A 140 0.21 5.08 7.12
CA LEU A 140 1.46 4.36 7.33
C LEU A 140 1.71 3.42 6.16
N ALA A 141 2.93 3.38 5.64
CA ALA A 141 3.38 2.35 4.71
C ALA A 141 4.74 1.80 5.12
N GLY A 142 4.99 0.55 4.71
CA GLY A 142 6.26 -0.11 4.91
C GLY A 142 6.66 -0.94 3.70
N TRP A 143 7.91 -0.78 3.28
CA TRP A 143 8.55 -1.49 2.19
C TRP A 143 9.75 -2.26 2.71
N GLY A 144 9.96 -3.46 2.17
CA GLY A 144 11.12 -4.23 2.56
C GLY A 144 11.34 -5.45 1.71
N PHE A 145 12.38 -6.19 2.08
CA PHE A 145 12.55 -7.57 1.69
C PHE A 145 11.88 -8.45 2.74
N GLY A 146 11.17 -9.47 2.28
CA GLY A 146 10.43 -10.36 3.15
C GLY A 146 10.25 -11.74 2.55
N ARG A 147 9.45 -12.53 3.26
CA ARG A 147 9.20 -13.93 2.94
C ARG A 147 7.76 -14.30 3.17
N ALA A 148 7.32 -15.30 2.42
CA ALA A 148 6.05 -15.96 2.64
C ALA A 148 6.29 -17.45 2.90
N THR A 149 5.54 -18.03 3.84
CA THR A 149 5.51 -19.47 4.08
C THR A 149 4.11 -20.02 3.86
N LEU A 150 4.01 -21.24 3.32
CA LEU A 150 2.78 -22.00 3.21
C LEU A 150 2.91 -23.31 4.00
N ASN A 151 2.03 -23.53 4.98
CA ASN A 151 2.09 -24.67 5.90
C ASN A 151 3.46 -24.83 6.60
N GLY A 152 4.11 -23.71 6.91
CA GLY A 152 5.42 -23.66 7.55
C GLY A 152 6.61 -23.89 6.62
N GLU A 153 6.38 -24.17 5.33
CA GLU A 153 7.45 -24.27 4.32
C GLU A 153 7.62 -22.94 3.59
N THR A 154 8.87 -22.53 3.33
CA THR A 154 9.16 -21.30 2.57
C THR A 154 8.56 -21.39 1.17
N LEU A 155 7.68 -20.45 0.85
CA LEU A 155 7.09 -20.28 -0.47
C LEU A 155 7.86 -19.22 -1.28
N TYR A 156 8.11 -18.06 -0.67
CA TYR A 156 8.91 -16.97 -1.24
C TYR A 156 9.93 -16.47 -0.22
N GLU A 157 11.08 -16.04 -0.69
CA GLU A 157 12.18 -15.53 0.13
C GLU A 157 12.89 -14.39 -0.61
N ASP A 158 13.30 -13.36 0.13
CA ASP A 158 13.97 -12.16 -0.40
C ASP A 158 13.18 -11.44 -1.51
N TYR A 159 11.84 -11.50 -1.39
CA TYR A 159 10.92 -10.81 -2.30
C TYR A 159 10.51 -9.46 -1.72
N GLN A 160 10.08 -8.54 -2.59
CA GLN A 160 9.66 -7.24 -2.13
C GLN A 160 8.27 -7.32 -1.52
N VAL A 161 8.15 -6.83 -0.29
CA VAL A 161 6.89 -6.73 0.42
C VAL A 161 6.55 -5.26 0.60
N HIS A 162 5.27 -4.94 0.48
CA HIS A 162 4.73 -3.62 0.72
C HIS A 162 3.42 -3.77 1.50
N PHE A 163 3.25 -2.97 2.54
CA PHE A 163 1.94 -2.75 3.17
C PHE A 163 1.63 -1.26 3.22
N MET A 164 0.34 -0.93 3.19
CA MET A 164 -0.17 0.44 3.26
C MET A 164 -1.45 0.46 4.08
N VAL A 165 -1.49 1.29 5.12
CA VAL A 165 -2.71 1.69 5.82
C VAL A 165 -3.22 2.97 5.15
N THR A 166 -4.37 2.89 4.50
CA THR A 166 -4.85 3.92 3.56
C THR A 166 -6.23 4.42 3.94
N GLN A 167 -6.65 5.54 3.36
CA GLN A 167 -8.08 5.83 3.22
C GLN A 167 -8.76 4.76 2.37
N GLY A 168 -10.07 4.56 2.54
CA GLY A 168 -10.77 3.47 1.84
C GLY A 168 -10.78 3.64 0.32
N MET A 169 -9.89 2.93 -0.36
CA MET A 169 -9.83 2.83 -1.82
C MET A 169 -10.88 1.86 -2.36
N ARG A 170 -11.22 0.83 -1.58
CA ARG A 170 -12.22 -0.17 -1.90
C ARG A 170 -13.57 0.22 -1.33
N ASP A 171 -14.60 0.04 -2.12
CA ASP A 171 -15.97 0.20 -1.66
C ASP A 171 -16.30 -0.85 -0.58
N ARG A 172 -17.01 -0.43 0.47
CA ARG A 172 -17.24 -1.28 1.65
C ARG A 172 -18.16 -2.48 1.41
N GLU A 173 -18.98 -2.43 0.37
CA GLU A 173 -19.96 -3.46 0.05
C GLU A 173 -19.48 -4.31 -1.13
N THR A 174 -19.03 -3.65 -2.19
CA THR A 174 -18.64 -4.28 -3.46
C THR A 174 -17.16 -4.65 -3.52
N LEU A 175 -16.31 -4.10 -2.64
CA LEU A 175 -14.85 -4.29 -2.59
C LEU A 175 -14.09 -3.77 -3.83
N ALA A 176 -14.80 -3.24 -4.81
CA ALA A 176 -14.24 -2.67 -6.02
C ALA A 176 -13.51 -1.36 -5.70
N VAL A 177 -12.41 -1.14 -6.40
CA VAL A 177 -11.75 0.16 -6.48
C VAL A 177 -12.29 0.86 -7.72
N ASN A 178 -12.90 2.01 -7.52
CA ASN A 178 -13.44 2.78 -8.64
C ASN A 178 -12.31 3.59 -9.32
N TYR A 179 -11.49 2.91 -10.14
CA TYR A 179 -10.33 3.51 -10.81
C TYR A 179 -9.97 2.79 -12.14
N PRO A 180 -9.70 3.51 -13.24
CA PRO A 180 -9.73 4.97 -13.38
C PRO A 180 -11.16 5.50 -13.35
N LEU A 181 -11.36 6.59 -12.61
CA LEU A 181 -12.70 7.12 -12.39
C LEU A 181 -13.10 8.07 -13.53
N VAL A 182 -13.89 7.56 -14.48
CA VAL A 182 -14.34 8.30 -15.67
C VAL A 182 -15.38 9.36 -15.28
N GLY A 183 -15.19 10.60 -15.72
CA GLY A 183 -16.21 11.66 -15.64
C GLY A 183 -16.29 12.43 -14.31
N LYS A 184 -15.22 12.49 -13.53
CA LYS A 184 -15.21 13.19 -12.23
C LYS A 184 -15.17 14.72 -12.29
N ARG A 185 -15.55 15.33 -11.15
CA ARG A 185 -15.30 16.74 -10.81
C ARG A 185 -13.92 17.00 -10.18
N SER A 186 -13.27 16.02 -9.54
CA SER A 186 -11.94 16.15 -8.91
C SER A 186 -11.18 14.80 -8.75
N PRO A 187 -9.84 14.79 -8.60
CA PRO A 187 -9.07 13.56 -8.38
C PRO A 187 -9.51 12.75 -7.15
N ALA A 188 -9.87 13.41 -6.05
CA ALA A 188 -10.17 12.81 -4.74
C ALA A 188 -11.38 11.86 -4.70
N GLY A 189 -12.30 11.90 -5.66
CA GLY A 189 -13.55 11.12 -5.56
C GLY A 189 -13.41 9.59 -5.66
N ALA A 190 -12.19 9.03 -5.66
CA ALA A 190 -11.89 7.60 -5.82
C ALA A 190 -11.59 6.92 -4.49
N VAL A 191 -11.48 7.71 -3.43
CA VAL A 191 -11.19 7.26 -2.08
C VAL A 191 -12.29 7.76 -1.16
N ASN A 192 -12.67 6.94 -0.19
CA ASN A 192 -13.64 7.27 0.83
C ASN A 192 -12.90 7.65 2.13
N PRO A 193 -12.87 8.95 2.50
CA PRO A 193 -12.14 9.41 3.68
C PRO A 193 -12.79 8.97 5.00
N ALA A 194 -14.02 8.44 4.98
CA ALA A 194 -14.72 7.94 6.17
C ALA A 194 -14.38 6.47 6.49
N THR A 195 -13.42 5.89 5.78
CA THR A 195 -12.98 4.50 5.93
C THR A 195 -11.46 4.42 5.91
N GLN A 196 -10.93 3.43 6.61
CA GLN A 196 -9.53 3.03 6.54
C GLN A 196 -9.47 1.58 6.10
N GLN A 197 -8.43 1.22 5.34
CA GLN A 197 -8.15 -0.15 4.95
C GLN A 197 -6.64 -0.40 5.02
N ILE A 198 -6.26 -1.66 4.96
CA ILE A 198 -4.87 -2.04 4.68
C ILE A 198 -4.82 -2.74 3.33
N ASP A 199 -3.84 -2.42 2.49
CA ASP A 199 -3.45 -3.23 1.34
C ASP A 199 -2.03 -3.72 1.57
N PHE A 200 -1.75 -4.97 1.21
CA PHE A 200 -0.42 -5.52 1.33
C PHE A 200 -0.17 -6.61 0.30
N PHE A 201 1.07 -6.71 -0.15
CA PHE A 201 1.47 -7.69 -1.14
C PHE A 201 2.92 -8.11 -1.01
N ILE A 202 3.23 -9.28 -1.57
CA ILE A 202 4.59 -9.73 -1.85
C ILE A 202 4.76 -9.92 -3.35
N ARG A 203 5.87 -9.45 -3.91
CA ARG A 203 6.14 -9.51 -5.34
C ARG A 203 7.55 -9.99 -5.66
N SER A 204 7.64 -10.77 -6.74
CA SER A 204 8.92 -11.27 -7.23
C SER A 204 9.81 -10.18 -7.83
N PRO A 205 11.14 -10.34 -7.81
CA PRO A 205 12.03 -9.47 -8.58
C PRO A 205 11.87 -9.67 -10.09
N GLU A 206 11.46 -10.85 -10.55
CA GLU A 206 11.24 -11.16 -11.96
C GLU A 206 9.94 -10.55 -12.48
N ASN A 207 9.98 -10.15 -13.74
CA ASN A 207 8.84 -9.57 -14.43
C ASN A 207 8.17 -10.60 -15.35
N ASP A 208 6.85 -10.51 -15.47
CA ASP A 208 6.05 -11.17 -16.50
C ASP A 208 5.14 -10.11 -17.14
N ALA A 209 5.27 -9.91 -18.45
CA ALA A 209 4.52 -8.89 -19.19
C ALA A 209 3.03 -9.25 -19.35
N ASN A 210 2.65 -10.49 -19.07
CA ASN A 210 1.25 -10.92 -19.12
C ASN A 210 0.49 -10.60 -17.83
N ASN A 211 1.19 -10.34 -16.72
CA ASN A 211 0.58 -10.01 -15.43
C ASN A 211 0.39 -8.50 -15.26
N ASN A 212 -0.60 -8.13 -14.45
CA ASN A 212 -0.75 -6.77 -13.93
C ASN A 212 -0.82 -6.80 -12.39
N PRO A 213 0.16 -6.27 -11.65
CA PRO A 213 1.39 -5.64 -12.13
C PRO A 213 2.32 -6.64 -12.84
N THR A 214 3.31 -6.13 -13.59
CA THR A 214 4.20 -6.93 -14.45
C THR A 214 5.25 -7.72 -13.66
N ARG A 215 4.81 -8.55 -12.72
CA ARG A 215 5.61 -9.38 -11.83
C ARG A 215 5.24 -10.84 -12.01
N LYS A 216 6.23 -11.73 -11.96
CA LYS A 216 6.00 -13.17 -12.07
C LYS A 216 5.15 -13.71 -10.92
N VAL A 217 5.36 -13.17 -9.71
CA VAL A 217 4.53 -13.40 -8.52
C VAL A 217 4.07 -12.05 -8.00
N PHE A 218 2.78 -11.96 -7.68
CA PHE A 218 2.19 -10.83 -6.97
C PHE A 218 1.02 -11.33 -6.12
N ASP A 219 1.31 -11.74 -4.89
CA ASP A 219 0.24 -12.13 -3.97
C ASP A 219 -0.29 -10.89 -3.28
N HIS A 220 -1.56 -10.60 -3.46
CA HIS A 220 -2.15 -9.36 -3.02
C HIS A 220 -3.35 -9.61 -2.11
N PHE A 221 -3.36 -8.88 -1.01
CA PHE A 221 -4.37 -8.96 0.02
C PHE A 221 -4.75 -7.57 0.50
N PHE A 222 -5.95 -7.47 1.05
CA PHE A 222 -6.39 -6.24 1.72
C PHE A 222 -7.30 -6.56 2.90
N GLY A 223 -7.33 -5.68 3.89
CA GLY A 223 -8.19 -5.76 5.07
C GLY A 223 -9.09 -4.55 5.17
N MET A 224 -10.39 -4.79 5.39
CA MET A 224 -11.40 -3.73 5.41
C MET A 224 -11.66 -3.16 6.82
N GLU A 225 -10.97 -3.67 7.83
CA GLU A 225 -11.03 -3.20 9.21
C GLU A 225 -9.64 -2.97 9.76
N VAL A 226 -9.37 -1.76 10.24
CA VAL A 226 -8.10 -1.34 10.85
C VAL A 226 -8.38 -0.90 12.29
N THR A 227 -7.62 -1.44 13.24
CA THR A 227 -7.72 -1.14 14.67
C THR A 227 -6.39 -0.65 15.19
N TRP A 228 -6.42 0.45 15.92
CA TRP A 228 -5.28 1.04 16.61
C TRP A 228 -5.24 0.54 18.05
N LYS A 229 -4.07 0.15 18.54
CA LYS A 229 -3.88 -0.46 19.86
C LYS A 229 -3.15 0.45 20.83
#